data_AF-A0A7Y7CCW5-F1
#
_entry.id   AF-A0A7Y7CCW5-F1
#
_cell.length_a   1.000
_cell.length_b   1.000
_cell.length_c   1.000
_cell.angle_alpha   90.00
_cell.angle_beta   90.00
_cell.angle_gamma   90.00
#
_symmetry.space_group_name_H-M   'P 1'
#
loop_
_entity.id
_entity.type
_entity.pdbx_description
1 polymer ?
#
loop_
_entity_poly.entity_id
_entity_poly.type
_entity_poly.pdbx_seq_one_letter_code
_entity_poly.pdbx_strand_id
1 'polypeptide(L)' 'MKTREELETMTVKKLRRYVIDTGNSFPYLGETKKAEIIDRLMKIQAEREGTKPAPTSKGAP' A
#
# COMPACT_ATOMS: atom_id res chain seq x y z
N MET A 1 6.01 4.30 5.56
CA MET A 1 5.53 3.83 4.24
C MET A 1 6.66 3.03 3.62
N LYS A 2 6.36 1.88 3.02
CA LYS A 2 7.39 1.02 2.39
C LYS A 2 7.66 1.50 0.97
N THR A 3 8.93 1.59 0.61
CA THR A 3 9.35 1.97 -0.73
C THR A 3 9.15 0.82 -1.72
N ARG A 4 9.14 1.15 -3.02
CA ARG A 4 9.02 0.17 -4.10
C ARG A 4 10.08 -0.93 -3.99
N GLU A 5 11.32 -0.55 -3.70
CA GLU A 5 12.45 -1.48 -3.57
C GLU A 5 12.26 -2.48 -2.42
N GLU A 6 11.69 -2.06 -1.30
CA GLU A 6 11.32 -2.97 -0.21
C GLU A 6 10.22 -3.96 -0.63
N LEU A 7 9.24 -3.50 -1.41
CA LEU A 7 8.20 -4.39 -1.94
C LEU A 7 8.77 -5.36 -2.99
N GLU A 8 9.73 -4.93 -3.80
CA GLU A 8 10.42 -5.76 -4.81
C GLU A 8 11.40 -6.76 -4.20
N THR A 9 11.96 -6.49 -3.02
CA THR A 9 12.78 -7.47 -2.28
C THR A 9 11.94 -8.48 -1.50
N MET A 10 10.67 -8.17 -1.21
CA MET A 10 9.75 -9.10 -0.55
C MET A 10 9.29 -10.25 -1.48
N THR A 11 9.04 -11.41 -0.90
CA THR A 11 8.42 -12.55 -1.61
C THR A 11 6.93 -12.30 -1.83
N VAL A 12 6.35 -12.95 -2.85
CA VAL A 12 4.90 -12.87 -3.14
C VAL A 12 4.07 -13.21 -1.90
N LYS A 13 4.45 -14.23 -1.13
CA LYS A 13 3.75 -14.60 0.11
C LYS A 13 3.74 -13.45 1.13
N LYS A 14 4.87 -12.77 1.32
CA LYS A 14 4.97 -11.60 2.21
C LYS A 14 4.17 -10.41 1.69
N LEU A 15 4.19 -10.15 0.38
CA LEU A 15 3.38 -9.10 -0.24
C LEU A 15 1.88 -9.34 -0.05
N ARG A 16 1.41 -10.57 -0.27
CA ARG A 16 0.01 -10.93 -0.03
C ARG A 16 -0.41 -10.71 1.41
N ARG A 17 0.45 -11.11 2.35
CA ARG A 17 0.20 -10.85 3.78
C ARG A 17 0.15 -9.36 4.07
N TYR A 18 1.06 -8.58 3.50
CA TYR A 18 1.11 -7.13 3.68
C TYR A 18 -0.14 -6.43 3.13
N VAL A 19 -0.64 -6.85 1.96
CA VAL A 19 -1.92 -6.37 1.39
C VAL A 19 -3.07 -6.58 2.38
N ILE A 20 -3.20 -7.78 2.95
CA ILE A 20 -4.23 -8.09 3.95
C ILE A 20 -4.05 -7.26 5.23
N ASP A 21 -2.82 -7.20 5.73
CA ASP A 21 -2.45 -6.49 6.97
C ASP A 21 -2.75 -4.98 6.88
N THR A 22 -2.52 -4.39 5.71
CA THR A 22 -2.82 -2.99 5.42
C THR A 22 -4.30 -2.70 5.18
N GLY A 23 -5.16 -3.72 5.27
CA GLY A 23 -6.60 -3.63 5.02
C GLY A 23 -6.96 -3.45 3.55
N ASN A 24 -6.02 -3.75 2.64
CA ASN A 24 -6.25 -3.62 1.21
C ASN A 24 -6.92 -4.89 0.68
N SER A 25 -7.96 -4.71 -0.12
CA SER A 25 -8.67 -5.83 -0.76
C SER A 25 -8.27 -5.94 -2.23
N PHE A 26 -7.49 -6.97 -2.55
CA PHE A 26 -7.05 -7.24 -3.91
C PHE A 26 -7.84 -8.43 -4.44
N PRO A 27 -8.75 -8.23 -5.40
CA PRO A 27 -9.43 -9.34 -6.04
C PRO A 27 -8.40 -10.22 -6.76
N TYR A 28 -8.55 -11.54 -6.65
CA TYR A 28 -7.66 -12.52 -7.28
C TYR A 28 -6.18 -12.44 -6.84
N LEU A 29 -5.92 -12.04 -5.59
CA LEU A 29 -4.56 -11.94 -5.03
C LEU A 29 -3.72 -13.23 -5.20
N GLY A 30 -4.38 -14.40 -5.25
CA GLY A 30 -3.79 -15.71 -5.52
C GLY A 30 -3.25 -15.88 -6.95
N GLU A 31 -3.83 -15.19 -7.91
CA GLU A 31 -3.51 -15.23 -9.35
C GLU A 31 -2.74 -13.98 -9.80
N THR A 32 -2.74 -12.92 -8.98
CA THR A 32 -2.04 -11.67 -9.27
C THR A 32 -0.52 -11.84 -9.24
N LYS A 33 0.17 -11.32 -10.27
CA LYS A 33 1.63 -11.32 -10.36
C LYS A 33 2.24 -10.40 -9.30
N LYS A 34 3.48 -10.69 -8.90
CA LYS A 34 4.25 -9.86 -7.96
C LYS A 34 4.25 -8.38 -8.35
N ALA A 35 4.60 -8.08 -9.61
CA ALA A 35 4.69 -6.72 -10.11
C ALA A 35 3.35 -5.96 -10.01
N GLU A 36 2.24 -6.63 -10.34
CA GLU A 36 0.89 -6.06 -10.22
C GLU A 36 0.50 -5.78 -8.76
N ILE A 37 0.90 -6.66 -7.83
CA ILE A 37 0.67 -6.42 -6.40
C ILE A 37 1.40 -5.15 -5.94
N ILE A 38 2.65 -4.97 -6.39
CA ILE A 38 3.49 -3.82 -6.05
C ILE A 38 2.91 -2.54 -6.66
N ASP A 39 2.52 -2.55 -7.94
CA ASP A 39 1.95 -1.38 -8.63
C ASP A 39 0.69 -0.87 -7.93
N ARG A 40 -0.24 -1.78 -7.61
CA ARG A 40 -1.46 -1.43 -6.88
C ARG A 40 -1.17 -0.94 -5.46
N LEU A 41 -0.23 -1.55 -4.74
CA LEU A 41 0.18 -1.09 -3.42
C LEU A 41 0.78 0.32 -3.47
N MET A 42 1.54 0.64 -4.52
CA MET A 42 2.07 1.99 -4.72
C MET A 42 0.96 2.99 -5.03
N LYS A 43 0.00 2.64 -5.90
CA LYS A 43 -1.16 3.51 -6.19
C LYS A 43 -1.97 3.81 -4.93
N ILE A 44 -2.26 2.79 -4.12
CA ILE A 44 -3.02 2.98 -2.88
C ILE A 44 -2.24 3.83 -1.87
N GLN A 45 -0.91 3.66 -1.78
CA GLN A 45 -0.08 4.54 -0.95
C GLN A 45 -0.14 5.98 -1.45
N ALA A 46 -0.03 6.20 -2.76
CA ALA A 46 -0.13 7.54 -3.36
C ALA A 46 -1.52 8.17 -3.14
N GLU A 47 -2.60 7.40 -3.29
CA GLU A 47 -3.96 7.87 -2.99
C GLU A 47 -4.13 8.20 -1.51
N ARG A 48 -3.59 7.38 -0.60
CA ARG A 48 -3.61 7.62 0.86
C ARG A 48 -2.76 8.82 1.28
N GLU A 49 -1.62 9.06 0.65
CA GLU A 49 -0.82 10.27 0.88
C GLU A 49 -1.51 11.51 0.31
N GLY A 50 -2.12 11.41 -0.87
CA GLY A 50 -2.91 12.49 -1.46
C GLY A 50 -4.19 12.80 -0.69
N THR A 51 -4.73 11.82 0.04
CA THR A 51 -5.87 11.98 0.95
C THR A 51 -5.48 12.11 2.42
N LYS A 52 -4.20 12.32 2.75
CA LYS A 52 -3.85 12.88 4.05
C LYS A 52 -4.37 14.33 4.03
N PRO A 53 -5.48 14.69 4.71
CA PRO A 53 -5.67 16.10 4.99
C PRO A 53 -4.38 16.53 5.68
N ALA A 54 -3.76 17.61 5.21
CA ALA A 54 -2.69 18.28 5.94
C ALA A 54 -3.07 18.21 7.44
N PRO A 55 -2.14 17.82 8.35
CA PRO A 55 -2.48 17.78 9.76
C PRO A 55 -3.16 19.11 10.02
N THR A 56 -4.46 19.04 10.37
CA THR A 56 -5.17 20.23 10.76
C THR A 56 -4.43 20.60 12.02
N SER A 57 -3.50 21.53 11.89
CA SER A 57 -3.05 22.39 12.96
C SER A 57 -4.33 23.09 13.40
N LYS A 58 -5.13 22.38 14.20
CA LYS A 58 -6.01 22.96 15.19
C LYS A 58 -5.07 23.62 16.19
N GLY A 59 -4.50 24.75 15.78
CA GLY A 59 -4.38 25.86 16.69
C GLY A 59 -5.80 26.21 17.07
N ALA A 60 -6.14 25.93 18.32
CA ALA A 60 -7.35 26.35 18.97
C ALA A 60 -6.97 26.70 20.40
N PRO A 61 -7.69 27.63 21.04
CA PRO A 61 -8.11 28.95 20.58
C PRO A 61 -7.10 30.06 20.92
#